data_AF-A0A2R6AFC0-F1
#
_entry.id   AF-A0A2R6AFC0-F1
#
_cell.length_a   1.000
_cell.length_b   1.000
_cell.length_c   1.000
_cell.angle_alpha   90.00
_cell.angle_beta   90.00
_cell.angle_gamma   90.00
#
_symmetry.space_group_name_H-M   'P 1'
#
loop_
_entity.id
_entity.type
_entity.pdbx_description
1 polymer ?
#
loop_
_entity_poly.entity_id
_entity_poly.type
_entity_poly.pdbx_seq_one_letter_code
_entity_poly.pdbx_strand_id
1 'polypeptide(L)'
;MSYQLKQIEGSAYALLPEDLSVWEDRFAYHFWTEAFNDLGLKDAIALYKLLGINTISLQSSENSLNLSILEHFWNNGFFASALTQSVVFSNGTSTATLEVLPPALDSSTLLPVAFGYIQPSSQMAKLNAKHVTKELKVDGGLARFPGDDYHYTQYLYDSTSEDPPWVITTLFQAIFEEKLGNYSEALALLRWCAQHSEQGLLPEAVDPNSGAPLPTTSPLTWSSAMFVIASLGLPKQEKPQFIWLGIIITFAILLYIVKRITKKSLKD
;
A
#
# COMPACT_ATOMS: atom_id res chain seq x y z
N MET A 1 3.87 4.00 25.09
CA MET A 1 5.09 4.71 24.70
C MET A 1 6.33 4.37 25.53
N SER A 2 6.31 4.39 26.87
CA SER A 2 7.53 4.16 27.67
C SER A 2 8.27 2.84 27.38
N TYR A 3 7.56 1.77 27.02
CA TYR A 3 8.17 0.52 26.57
C TYR A 3 8.89 0.68 25.22
N GLN A 4 8.20 1.18 24.18
CA GLN A 4 8.78 1.38 22.84
C GLN A 4 10.03 2.27 22.87
N LEU A 5 9.97 3.40 23.60
CA LEU A 5 11.13 4.31 23.73
C LEU A 5 12.32 3.60 24.35
N LYS A 6 12.11 2.79 25.41
CA LYS A 6 13.18 1.99 26.03
C LYS A 6 13.76 0.94 25.09
N GLN A 7 12.93 0.33 24.23
CA GLN A 7 13.44 -0.64 23.25
C GLN A 7 14.32 0.05 22.22
N ILE A 8 13.87 1.17 21.66
CA ILE A 8 14.65 1.95 20.67
C ILE A 8 15.96 2.46 21.30
N GLU A 9 15.89 3.09 22.48
CA GLU A 9 17.07 3.65 23.17
C GLU A 9 18.06 2.57 23.65
N GLY A 10 17.57 1.38 23.98
CA GLY A 10 18.39 0.25 24.43
C GLY A 10 18.89 -0.66 23.31
N SER A 11 18.40 -0.47 22.08
CA SER A 11 18.75 -1.29 20.92
C SER A 11 20.08 -0.84 20.32
N ALA A 12 20.96 -1.80 20.01
CA ALA A 12 22.22 -1.53 19.33
C ALA A 12 22.02 -0.94 17.91
N TYR A 13 20.84 -1.17 17.32
CA TYR A 13 20.48 -0.71 15.98
C TYR A 13 19.40 0.39 16.02
N ALA A 14 18.99 0.84 17.20
CA ALA A 14 17.84 1.73 17.40
C ALA A 14 16.55 1.28 16.68
N LEU A 15 16.39 -0.02 16.49
CA LEU A 15 15.18 -0.69 16.03
C LEU A 15 14.39 -1.25 17.22
N LEU A 16 13.09 -1.46 17.04
CA LEU A 16 12.29 -2.26 17.96
C LEU A 16 12.72 -3.74 17.91
N PRO A 17 12.32 -4.56 18.88
CA PRO A 17 12.75 -5.96 18.94
C PRO A 17 12.20 -6.77 17.76
N GLU A 18 12.89 -7.87 17.44
CA GLU A 18 12.42 -8.86 16.48
C GLU A 18 11.02 -9.37 16.84
N ASP A 19 10.19 -9.52 15.82
CA ASP A 19 8.83 -10.04 15.90
C ASP A 19 8.50 -10.93 14.70
N LEU A 20 7.29 -11.49 14.70
CA LEU A 20 6.77 -12.15 13.51
C LEU A 20 6.37 -11.11 12.47
N SER A 21 6.56 -11.44 11.20
CA SER A 21 6.12 -10.59 10.09
C SER A 21 4.60 -10.35 10.16
N VAL A 22 4.11 -9.41 9.37
CA VAL A 22 2.67 -9.20 9.16
C VAL A 22 1.95 -10.44 8.60
N TRP A 23 2.71 -11.39 8.05
CA TRP A 23 2.24 -12.68 7.54
C TRP A 23 2.40 -13.83 8.52
N GLU A 24 2.89 -13.55 9.74
CA GLU A 24 3.11 -14.50 10.83
C GLU A 24 4.08 -15.65 10.51
N ASP A 25 5.00 -15.44 9.56
CA ASP A 25 5.82 -16.53 8.98
C ASP A 25 7.29 -16.56 9.44
N ARG A 26 7.92 -15.40 9.66
CA ARG A 26 9.35 -15.26 9.98
C ARG A 26 9.57 -14.40 11.20
N PHE A 27 10.44 -14.83 12.11
CA PHE A 27 10.86 -14.06 13.27
C PHE A 27 12.14 -13.26 12.95
N ALA A 28 12.05 -11.92 12.88
CA ALA A 28 13.11 -11.02 12.42
C ALA A 28 12.78 -9.55 12.77
N TYR A 29 13.65 -8.60 12.41
CA TYR A 29 13.27 -7.17 12.38
C TYR A 29 12.51 -6.92 11.08
N HIS A 30 11.23 -6.52 11.14
CA HIS A 30 10.40 -6.32 9.95
C HIS A 30 10.17 -4.85 9.62
N PHE A 31 10.33 -4.49 8.33
CA PHE A 31 10.08 -3.11 7.87
C PHE A 31 8.67 -2.66 8.22
N TRP A 32 7.69 -3.56 8.10
CA TRP A 32 6.30 -3.30 8.47
C TRP A 32 6.18 -2.80 9.91
N THR A 33 6.72 -3.56 10.85
CA THR A 33 6.66 -3.25 12.28
C THR A 33 7.37 -1.94 12.58
N GLU A 34 8.61 -1.79 12.11
CA GLU A 34 9.41 -0.59 12.38
C GLU A 34 8.76 0.67 11.79
N ALA A 35 8.31 0.62 10.53
CA ALA A 35 7.72 1.78 9.85
C ALA A 35 6.37 2.19 10.44
N PHE A 36 5.53 1.24 10.87
CA PHE A 36 4.28 1.58 11.56
C PHE A 36 4.51 2.13 12.97
N ASN A 37 5.56 1.71 13.66
CA ASN A 37 5.93 2.30 14.94
C ASN A 37 6.48 3.72 14.77
N ASP A 38 7.29 3.98 13.75
CA ASP A 38 7.73 5.32 13.37
C ASP A 38 6.53 6.25 13.08
N LEU A 39 5.59 5.81 12.25
CA LEU A 39 4.35 6.53 11.97
C LEU A 39 3.55 6.80 13.26
N GLY A 40 3.40 5.80 14.11
CA GLY A 40 2.71 5.95 15.40
C GLY A 40 3.40 6.93 16.35
N LEU A 41 4.74 6.99 16.35
CA LEU A 41 5.50 7.98 17.11
C LEU A 41 5.31 9.39 16.55
N LYS A 42 5.33 9.57 15.22
CA LYS A 42 5.03 10.86 14.56
C LYS A 42 3.65 11.38 14.95
N ASP A 43 2.63 10.53 14.92
CA ASP A 43 1.27 10.89 15.32
C ASP A 43 1.17 11.21 16.82
N ALA A 44 1.85 10.43 17.66
CA ALA A 44 1.91 10.71 19.10
C ALA A 44 2.61 12.04 19.41
N ILE A 45 3.70 12.36 18.71
CA ILE A 45 4.40 13.65 18.82
C ILE A 45 3.45 14.79 18.43
N ALA A 46 2.70 14.64 17.34
CA ALA A 46 1.72 15.65 16.92
C ALA A 46 0.64 15.86 17.99
N LEU A 47 0.09 14.77 18.53
CA LEU A 47 -0.90 14.83 19.60
C LEU A 47 -0.33 15.49 20.87
N TYR A 48 0.88 15.13 21.28
CA TYR A 48 1.51 15.68 22.48
C TYR A 48 1.79 17.17 22.34
N LYS A 49 2.23 17.63 21.16
CA LYS A 49 2.38 19.06 20.85
C LYS A 49 1.05 19.81 21.02
N LEU A 50 -0.05 19.24 20.51
CA LEU A 50 -1.39 19.85 20.65
C LEU A 50 -1.85 19.94 22.11
N LEU A 51 -1.44 18.99 22.94
CA LEU A 51 -1.77 18.95 24.36
C LEU A 51 -0.80 19.75 25.25
N GLY A 52 0.25 20.36 24.67
CA GLY A 52 1.30 21.06 25.43
C GLY A 52 2.18 20.12 26.27
N ILE A 53 2.25 18.83 25.92
CA ILE A 53 3.08 17.83 26.58
C ILE A 53 4.47 17.82 25.94
N ASN A 54 5.52 17.63 26.75
CA ASN A 54 6.90 17.56 26.28
C ASN A 54 7.09 16.37 25.32
N THR A 55 7.71 16.63 24.17
CA THR A 55 7.96 15.64 23.10
C THR A 55 9.43 15.34 22.83
N ILE A 56 10.36 15.85 23.64
CA ILE A 56 11.80 15.77 23.34
C ILE A 56 12.27 14.32 23.23
N SER A 57 11.93 13.47 24.20
CA SER A 57 12.30 12.04 24.16
C SER A 57 11.62 11.32 22.99
N LEU A 58 10.32 11.57 22.75
CA LEU A 58 9.62 10.94 21.61
C LEU A 58 10.24 11.32 20.27
N GLN A 59 10.56 12.60 20.06
CA GLN A 59 11.22 13.07 18.85
C GLN A 59 12.62 12.49 18.71
N SER A 60 13.37 12.36 19.81
CA SER A 60 14.70 11.74 19.76
C SER A 60 14.61 10.28 19.33
N SER A 61 13.73 9.49 19.96
CA SER A 61 13.58 8.07 19.61
C SER A 61 12.98 7.87 18.22
N GLU A 62 12.01 8.69 17.81
CA GLU A 62 11.45 8.64 16.46
C GLU A 62 12.50 8.97 15.40
N ASN A 63 13.29 10.03 15.57
CA ASN A 63 14.38 10.35 14.64
C ASN A 63 15.42 9.22 14.57
N SER A 64 15.81 8.63 15.72
CA SER A 64 16.74 7.51 15.73
C SER A 64 16.18 6.29 14.99
N LEU A 65 14.92 5.93 15.26
CA LEU A 65 14.24 4.83 14.58
C LEU A 65 14.16 5.08 13.07
N ASN A 66 13.74 6.29 12.67
CA ASN A 66 13.62 6.66 11.26
C ASN A 66 14.95 6.50 10.50
N LEU A 67 16.03 7.02 11.08
CA LEU A 67 17.37 6.93 10.49
C LEU A 67 17.82 5.47 10.37
N SER A 68 17.61 4.67 11.41
CA SER A 68 17.94 3.24 11.39
C SER A 68 17.14 2.45 10.34
N ILE A 69 15.84 2.75 10.19
CA ILE A 69 15.04 2.08 9.15
C ILE A 69 15.57 2.44 7.76
N LEU A 70 15.85 3.72 7.50
CA LEU A 70 16.39 4.18 6.21
C LEU A 70 17.78 3.61 5.93
N GLU A 71 18.63 3.48 6.95
CA GLU A 71 19.97 2.93 6.83
C GLU A 71 19.95 1.43 6.52
N HIS A 72 19.16 0.66 7.27
CA HIS A 72 19.28 -0.79 7.27
C HIS A 72 18.29 -1.49 6.32
N PHE A 73 17.07 -0.98 6.15
CA PHE A 73 16.07 -1.63 5.30
C PHE A 73 16.13 -1.18 3.84
N TRP A 74 16.66 0.01 3.53
CA TRP A 74 16.74 0.44 2.13
C TRP A 74 17.80 -0.37 1.37
N ASN A 75 17.35 -1.23 0.45
CA ASN A 75 18.19 -2.18 -0.25
C ASN A 75 17.89 -2.18 -1.75
N ASN A 76 18.88 -1.83 -2.58
CA ASN A 76 18.80 -1.97 -4.04
C ASN A 76 17.53 -1.36 -4.70
N GLY A 77 17.03 -0.24 -4.17
CA GLY A 77 15.90 0.48 -4.75
C GLY A 77 14.51 0.08 -4.23
N PHE A 78 14.44 -0.70 -3.15
CA PHE A 78 13.22 -0.99 -2.40
C PHE A 78 13.55 -1.19 -0.91
N PHE A 79 12.55 -1.22 -0.04
CA PHE A 79 12.73 -1.61 1.36
C PHE A 79 12.73 -3.13 1.46
N ALA A 80 13.78 -3.71 2.06
CA ALA A 80 13.79 -5.09 2.46
C ALA A 80 12.61 -5.37 3.41
N SER A 81 12.01 -6.55 3.34
CA SER A 81 10.90 -6.95 4.21
C SER A 81 11.38 -7.18 5.64
N ALA A 82 12.55 -7.81 5.78
CA ALA A 82 13.09 -8.30 7.04
C ALA A 82 14.62 -8.21 7.09
N LEU A 83 15.14 -8.02 8.31
CA LEU A 83 16.56 -8.09 8.63
C LEU A 83 16.79 -9.09 9.75
N THR A 84 17.89 -9.83 9.67
CA THR A 84 18.36 -10.73 10.73
C THR A 84 19.73 -10.30 11.22
N GLN A 85 20.08 -10.71 12.44
CA GLN A 85 21.41 -10.48 12.99
C GLN A 85 22.43 -11.42 12.34
N SER A 86 23.57 -10.86 11.97
CA SER A 86 24.71 -11.58 11.39
C SER A 86 26.01 -11.09 12.01
N VAL A 87 27.11 -11.80 11.74
CA VAL A 87 28.43 -11.46 12.25
C VAL A 87 29.42 -11.41 11.10
N VAL A 88 30.04 -10.25 10.91
CA VAL A 88 31.13 -10.09 9.95
C VAL A 88 32.45 -10.26 10.67
N PHE A 89 33.29 -11.17 10.16
CA PHE A 89 34.65 -11.35 10.64
C PHE A 89 35.63 -10.62 9.72
N SER A 90 36.30 -9.60 10.25
CA SER A 90 37.29 -8.81 9.50
C SER A 90 38.46 -8.44 10.40
N ASN A 91 39.68 -8.60 9.89
CA ASN A 91 40.93 -8.28 10.60
C ASN A 91 41.02 -8.88 12.01
N GLY A 92 40.55 -10.12 12.20
CA GLY A 92 40.60 -10.81 13.50
C GLY A 92 39.53 -10.35 14.50
N THR A 93 38.59 -9.48 14.10
CA THR A 93 37.51 -8.96 14.94
C THR A 93 36.15 -9.39 14.41
N SER A 94 35.26 -9.81 15.31
CA SER A 94 33.84 -10.09 15.02
C SER A 94 33.01 -8.84 15.28
N THR A 95 32.24 -8.39 14.29
CA THR A 95 31.31 -7.26 14.44
C THR A 95 29.90 -7.73 14.12
N ALA A 96 28.97 -7.55 15.06
CA ALA A 96 27.56 -7.80 14.82
C ALA A 96 27.02 -6.79 13.81
N THR A 97 26.21 -7.26 12.86
CA THR A 97 25.57 -6.44 11.82
C THR A 97 24.16 -6.95 11.56
N LEU A 98 23.41 -6.20 10.77
CA LEU A 98 22.18 -6.65 10.16
C LEU A 98 22.45 -7.12 8.73
N GLU A 99 21.76 -8.16 8.31
CA GLU A 99 21.70 -8.62 6.92
C GLU A 99 20.25 -8.81 6.49
N VAL A 100 19.99 -8.65 5.19
CA VAL A 100 18.65 -8.84 4.63
C VAL A 100 18.27 -10.32 4.71
N LEU A 101 17.13 -10.60 5.34
CA LEU A 101 16.56 -11.94 5.41
C LEU A 101 15.61 -12.16 4.21
N PRO A 102 15.87 -13.15 3.33
CA PRO A 102 14.96 -13.48 2.23
C PRO A 102 13.60 -14.03 2.69
N PRO A 103 12.52 -13.84 1.91
CA PRO A 103 12.43 -13.01 0.71
C PRO A 103 12.55 -11.52 1.04
N ALA A 104 13.48 -10.84 0.33
CA ALA A 104 13.77 -9.44 0.59
C ALA A 104 12.62 -8.52 0.12
N LEU A 105 11.99 -8.84 -1.00
CA LEU A 105 10.90 -8.04 -1.56
C LEU A 105 9.57 -8.48 -0.96
N ASP A 106 8.74 -7.52 -0.58
CA ASP A 106 7.41 -7.78 -0.03
C ASP A 106 6.46 -6.61 -0.32
N SER A 107 5.23 -6.93 -0.68
CA SER A 107 4.15 -5.98 -0.98
C SER A 107 3.67 -5.21 0.25
N SER A 108 3.89 -5.74 1.45
CA SER A 108 3.59 -5.08 2.73
C SER A 108 4.32 -3.75 2.87
N THR A 109 5.47 -3.57 2.20
CA THR A 109 6.22 -2.30 2.21
C THR A 109 5.43 -1.13 1.61
N LEU A 110 4.42 -1.40 0.78
CA LEU A 110 3.59 -0.37 0.15
C LEU A 110 2.76 0.41 1.16
N LEU A 111 2.17 -0.25 2.17
CA LEU A 111 1.20 0.41 3.04
C LEU A 111 1.82 1.46 3.97
N PRO A 112 2.93 1.18 4.72
CA PRO A 112 3.59 2.22 5.50
C PRO A 112 4.02 3.41 4.63
N VAL A 113 4.54 3.14 3.41
CA VAL A 113 4.94 4.19 2.47
C VAL A 113 3.74 5.00 2.00
N ALA A 114 2.61 4.38 1.66
CA ALA A 114 1.38 5.06 1.27
C ALA A 114 0.81 5.91 2.42
N PHE A 115 0.97 5.46 3.66
CA PHE A 115 0.56 6.20 4.86
C PHE A 115 1.54 7.30 5.27
N GLY A 116 2.64 7.48 4.54
CA GLY A 116 3.54 8.61 4.70
C GLY A 116 4.73 8.35 5.61
N TYR A 117 5.15 7.09 5.80
CA TYR A 117 6.41 6.76 6.48
C TYR A 117 7.57 7.59 5.88
N ILE A 118 7.63 7.61 4.55
CA ILE A 118 8.33 8.61 3.73
C ILE A 118 7.31 9.31 2.83
N GLN A 119 7.67 10.48 2.28
CA GLN A 119 6.78 11.20 1.37
C GLN A 119 6.41 10.31 0.16
N PRO A 120 5.12 10.01 -0.09
CA PRO A 120 4.73 9.10 -1.19
C PRO A 120 5.21 9.57 -2.57
N SER A 121 5.30 10.89 -2.79
CA SER A 121 5.79 11.47 -4.04
C SER A 121 7.31 11.44 -4.21
N SER A 122 8.08 11.03 -3.19
CA SER A 122 9.54 10.95 -3.23
C SER A 122 10.04 9.91 -4.24
N GLN A 123 11.26 10.08 -4.72
CA GLN A 123 11.89 9.12 -5.64
C GLN A 123 12.03 7.74 -4.98
N MET A 124 12.38 7.69 -3.69
CA MET A 124 12.52 6.46 -2.92
C MET A 124 11.20 5.69 -2.84
N ALA A 125 10.10 6.36 -2.49
CA ALA A 125 8.78 5.74 -2.45
C ALA A 125 8.34 5.18 -3.80
N LYS A 126 8.53 5.96 -4.88
CA LYS A 126 8.22 5.53 -6.25
C LYS A 126 9.07 4.35 -6.71
N LEU A 127 10.35 4.31 -6.34
CA LEU A 127 11.23 3.18 -6.65
C LEU A 127 10.80 1.91 -5.90
N ASN A 128 10.46 2.03 -4.62
CA ASN A 128 9.92 0.92 -3.83
C ASN A 128 8.67 0.33 -4.49
N ALA A 129 7.66 1.17 -4.74
CA ALA A 129 6.41 0.73 -5.34
C ALA A 129 6.59 0.16 -6.75
N LYS A 130 7.49 0.74 -7.55
CA LYS A 130 7.81 0.24 -8.88
C LYS A 130 8.44 -1.16 -8.83
N HIS A 131 9.39 -1.41 -7.92
CA HIS A 131 9.99 -2.74 -7.79
C HIS A 131 8.97 -3.77 -7.31
N VAL A 132 8.24 -3.46 -6.23
CA VAL A 132 7.17 -4.33 -5.71
C VAL A 132 6.17 -4.69 -6.81
N THR A 133 5.63 -3.69 -7.51
CA THR A 133 4.63 -3.91 -8.58
C THR A 133 5.21 -4.70 -9.75
N LYS A 134 6.47 -4.46 -10.11
CA LYS A 134 7.10 -5.13 -11.25
C LYS A 134 7.27 -6.62 -11.01
N GLU A 135 7.70 -7.00 -9.81
CA GLU A 135 8.08 -8.37 -9.50
C GLU A 135 6.92 -9.20 -8.94
N LEU A 136 5.96 -8.57 -8.23
CA LEU A 136 4.88 -9.30 -7.53
C LEU A 136 3.53 -9.26 -8.25
N LYS A 137 3.42 -8.61 -9.41
CA LYS A 137 2.15 -8.52 -10.12
C LYS A 137 1.79 -9.85 -10.80
N VAL A 138 0.68 -10.44 -10.36
CA VAL A 138 0.13 -11.70 -10.85
C VAL A 138 -1.35 -11.49 -11.14
N ASP A 139 -1.79 -11.85 -12.35
CA ASP A 139 -3.17 -11.67 -12.83
C ASP A 139 -3.79 -10.28 -12.59
N GLY A 140 -2.96 -9.23 -12.53
CA GLY A 140 -3.44 -7.85 -12.28
C GLY A 140 -3.46 -7.42 -10.80
N GLY A 141 -3.39 -8.37 -9.85
CA GLY A 141 -3.19 -8.12 -8.43
C GLY A 141 -1.74 -8.33 -7.99
N LEU A 142 -1.47 -8.26 -6.68
CA LEU A 142 -0.12 -8.45 -6.12
C LEU A 142 -0.03 -9.69 -5.21
N ALA A 143 0.97 -10.54 -5.44
CA ALA A 143 1.39 -11.54 -4.45
C ALA A 143 1.98 -10.88 -3.21
N ARG A 144 2.08 -11.61 -2.08
CA ARG A 144 2.67 -11.07 -0.84
C ARG A 144 4.16 -10.80 -1.01
N PHE A 145 4.90 -11.81 -1.43
CA PHE A 145 6.35 -11.82 -1.70
C PHE A 145 6.66 -12.91 -2.74
N PRO A 146 7.86 -12.94 -3.35
CA PRO A 146 8.17 -13.95 -4.38
C PRO A 146 8.26 -15.36 -3.80
N GLY A 147 7.66 -16.34 -4.49
CA GLY A 147 7.62 -17.74 -4.04
C GLY A 147 6.65 -17.96 -2.88
N ASP A 148 5.60 -17.14 -2.78
CA ASP A 148 4.54 -17.32 -1.78
C ASP A 148 3.74 -18.59 -2.10
N ASP A 149 3.95 -19.63 -1.31
CA ASP A 149 3.34 -20.94 -1.49
C ASP A 149 2.18 -21.21 -0.53
N TYR A 150 1.72 -20.24 0.27
CA TYR A 150 0.75 -20.47 1.34
C TYR A 150 -0.49 -21.25 0.87
N HIS A 151 -1.13 -20.79 -0.21
CA HIS A 151 -2.29 -21.45 -0.83
C HIS A 151 -1.93 -22.61 -1.78
N TYR A 152 -0.63 -22.81 -2.06
CA TYR A 152 -0.15 -23.87 -2.94
C TYR A 152 0.51 -25.04 -2.18
N THR A 153 0.67 -24.93 -0.86
CA THR A 153 1.22 -26.01 -0.04
C THR A 153 0.39 -27.28 -0.14
N GLN A 154 1.02 -28.44 0.08
CA GLN A 154 0.37 -29.75 0.08
C GLN A 154 -0.80 -29.91 1.08
N TYR A 155 -0.93 -28.99 2.05
CA TYR A 155 -1.93 -29.06 3.12
C TYR A 155 -3.19 -28.25 2.80
N LEU A 156 -3.06 -27.14 2.08
CA LEU A 156 -4.19 -26.33 1.64
C LEU A 156 -4.59 -26.71 0.21
N TYR A 157 -3.63 -26.63 -0.73
CA TYR A 157 -3.79 -26.92 -2.16
C TYR A 157 -5.08 -26.32 -2.75
N ASP A 158 -5.40 -25.10 -2.35
CA ASP A 158 -6.58 -24.37 -2.80
C ASP A 158 -6.27 -23.43 -3.98
N SER A 159 -4.99 -23.13 -4.23
CA SER A 159 -4.46 -22.43 -5.41
C SER A 159 -3.88 -23.38 -6.47
N THR A 160 -3.97 -23.00 -7.74
CA THR A 160 -3.38 -23.73 -8.88
C THR A 160 -1.88 -23.49 -9.08
N SER A 161 -1.31 -22.45 -8.46
CA SER A 161 0.15 -22.21 -8.41
C SER A 161 0.58 -21.35 -7.22
N GLU A 162 1.89 -21.22 -7.03
CA GLU A 162 2.50 -20.22 -6.14
C GLU A 162 2.14 -18.78 -6.57
N ASP A 163 2.45 -17.84 -5.68
CA ASP A 163 2.25 -16.39 -5.84
C ASP A 163 0.78 -15.98 -6.09
N PRO A 164 -0.19 -16.49 -5.31
CA PRO A 164 -1.57 -16.02 -5.39
C PRO A 164 -1.62 -14.50 -5.19
N PRO A 165 -2.27 -13.73 -6.07
CA PRO A 165 -2.49 -12.32 -5.80
C PRO A 165 -3.49 -12.15 -4.65
N TRP A 166 -3.06 -11.43 -3.61
CA TRP A 166 -3.90 -11.10 -2.47
C TRP A 166 -4.71 -9.84 -2.76
N VAL A 167 -5.98 -9.83 -2.35
CA VAL A 167 -6.83 -8.63 -2.51
C VAL A 167 -6.26 -7.47 -1.68
N ILE A 168 -5.76 -7.77 -0.49
CA ILE A 168 -5.29 -6.75 0.43
C ILE A 168 -4.02 -6.03 -0.03
N THR A 169 -3.05 -6.75 -0.57
CA THR A 169 -1.77 -6.20 -1.07
C THR A 169 -2.01 -5.35 -2.33
N THR A 170 -2.97 -5.77 -3.17
CA THR A 170 -3.46 -4.99 -4.31
C THR A 170 -4.09 -3.68 -3.86
N LEU A 171 -4.81 -3.68 -2.73
CA LEU A 171 -5.37 -2.48 -2.13
C LEU A 171 -4.30 -1.57 -1.50
N PHE A 172 -3.19 -2.12 -0.97
CA PHE A 172 -2.05 -1.31 -0.54
C PHE A 172 -1.48 -0.51 -1.71
N GLN A 173 -1.36 -1.14 -2.89
CA GLN A 173 -0.96 -0.44 -4.11
C GLN A 173 -2.00 0.61 -4.52
N ALA A 174 -3.30 0.31 -4.46
CA ALA A 174 -4.35 1.26 -4.81
C ALA A 174 -4.28 2.54 -3.96
N ILE A 175 -4.03 2.40 -2.65
CA ILE A 175 -3.83 3.54 -1.73
C ILE A 175 -2.56 4.30 -2.10
N PHE A 176 -1.47 3.61 -2.47
CA PHE A 176 -0.25 4.29 -2.91
C PHE A 176 -0.47 5.11 -4.19
N GLU A 177 -1.16 4.56 -5.18
CA GLU A 177 -1.49 5.27 -6.42
C GLU A 177 -2.42 6.47 -6.15
N GLU A 178 -3.38 6.33 -5.23
CA GLU A 178 -4.21 7.44 -4.77
C GLU A 178 -3.35 8.58 -4.19
N LYS A 179 -2.37 8.25 -3.34
CA LYS A 179 -1.46 9.23 -2.73
C LYS A 179 -0.55 9.94 -3.75
N LEU A 180 -0.33 9.34 -4.91
CA LEU A 180 0.35 9.97 -6.05
C LEU A 180 -0.57 10.85 -6.90
N GLY A 181 -1.89 10.81 -6.68
CA GLY A 181 -2.89 11.42 -7.56
C GLY A 181 -3.18 10.60 -8.82
N ASN A 182 -2.69 9.35 -8.90
CA ASN A 182 -2.91 8.43 -10.02
C ASN A 182 -4.28 7.74 -9.90
N TYR A 183 -5.34 8.53 -9.77
CA TYR A 183 -6.68 8.03 -9.45
C TYR A 183 -7.25 7.02 -10.46
N SER A 184 -6.82 7.10 -11.73
CA SER A 184 -7.24 6.13 -12.75
C SER A 184 -6.68 4.73 -12.46
N GLU A 185 -5.44 4.64 -11.99
CA GLU A 185 -4.80 3.38 -11.63
C GLU A 185 -5.35 2.85 -10.30
N ALA A 186 -5.50 3.72 -9.29
CA ALA A 186 -6.15 3.35 -8.03
C ALA A 186 -7.57 2.78 -8.26
N LEU A 187 -8.35 3.40 -9.15
CA LEU A 187 -9.68 2.91 -9.53
C LEU A 187 -9.61 1.59 -10.31
N ALA A 188 -8.59 1.38 -11.15
CA ALA A 188 -8.40 0.11 -11.85
C ALA A 188 -8.13 -1.04 -10.87
N LEU A 189 -7.27 -0.82 -9.87
CA LEU A 189 -6.99 -1.80 -8.81
C LEU A 189 -8.22 -2.09 -7.93
N LEU A 190 -9.01 -1.06 -7.58
CA LEU A 190 -10.29 -1.25 -6.89
C LEU A 190 -11.29 -2.07 -7.72
N ARG A 191 -11.38 -1.81 -9.03
CA ARG A 191 -12.23 -2.59 -9.93
C ARG A 191 -11.76 -4.02 -10.05
N TRP A 192 -10.45 -4.25 -10.10
CA TRP A 192 -9.86 -5.58 -10.06
C TRP A 192 -10.33 -6.31 -8.79
N CYS A 193 -10.20 -5.71 -7.61
CA CYS A 193 -10.66 -6.32 -6.36
C CYS A 193 -12.16 -6.67 -6.40
N ALA A 194 -13.00 -5.78 -6.94
CA ALA A 194 -14.43 -6.00 -7.04
C ALA A 194 -14.80 -7.11 -8.06
N GLN A 195 -14.06 -7.23 -9.16
CA GLN A 195 -14.25 -8.28 -10.17
C GLN A 195 -13.90 -9.66 -9.64
N HIS A 196 -12.95 -9.73 -8.70
CA HIS A 196 -12.51 -10.95 -8.03
C HIS A 196 -13.21 -11.18 -6.69
N SER A 197 -14.40 -10.60 -6.50
CA SER A 197 -15.24 -10.84 -5.32
C SER A 197 -16.20 -12.00 -5.55
N GLU A 198 -16.61 -12.67 -4.48
CA GLU A 198 -17.67 -13.68 -4.51
C GLU A 198 -18.94 -13.12 -3.85
N GLN A 199 -20.00 -12.89 -4.62
CA GLN A 199 -21.24 -12.26 -4.14
C GLN A 199 -21.02 -10.89 -3.45
N GLY A 200 -19.99 -10.15 -3.88
CA GLY A 200 -19.59 -8.86 -3.29
C GLY A 200 -18.75 -8.97 -2.02
N LEU A 201 -18.38 -10.19 -1.61
CA LEU A 201 -17.44 -10.44 -0.51
C LEU A 201 -16.03 -10.53 -1.07
N LEU A 202 -15.11 -9.74 -0.52
CA LEU A 202 -13.71 -9.72 -0.95
C LEU A 202 -12.95 -10.88 -0.30
N PRO A 203 -12.39 -11.83 -1.08
CA PRO A 203 -11.61 -12.92 -0.52
C PRO A 203 -10.27 -12.43 0.01
N GLU A 204 -9.56 -13.32 0.69
CA GLU A 204 -8.16 -13.15 1.05
C GLU A 204 -7.27 -13.06 -0.20
N ALA A 205 -7.41 -14.05 -1.09
CA ALA A 205 -6.58 -14.22 -2.27
C ALA A 205 -7.35 -14.82 -3.45
N VAL A 206 -6.74 -14.71 -4.62
CA VAL A 206 -7.27 -15.11 -5.92
C VAL A 206 -6.32 -16.13 -6.55
N ASP A 207 -6.86 -17.06 -7.31
CA ASP A 207 -6.10 -18.06 -8.05
C ASP A 207 -5.24 -17.41 -9.17
N PRO A 208 -3.91 -17.64 -9.20
CA PRO A 208 -3.00 -17.03 -10.17
C PRO A 208 -3.32 -17.26 -11.65
N ASN A 209 -3.91 -18.42 -11.98
CA ASN A 209 -4.07 -18.84 -13.38
C ASN A 209 -5.50 -18.58 -13.89
N SER A 210 -6.50 -18.75 -13.04
CA SER A 210 -7.91 -18.61 -13.42
C SER A 210 -8.53 -17.27 -13.06
N GLY A 211 -7.92 -16.51 -12.13
CA GLY A 211 -8.54 -15.30 -11.57
C GLY A 211 -9.80 -15.61 -10.75
N ALA A 212 -10.02 -16.86 -10.35
CA ALA A 212 -11.13 -17.21 -9.47
C ALA A 212 -10.78 -16.86 -8.01
N PRO A 213 -11.73 -16.35 -7.21
CA PRO A 213 -11.56 -16.30 -5.76
C PRO A 213 -11.15 -17.68 -5.21
N LEU A 214 -10.11 -17.73 -4.37
CA LEU A 214 -9.76 -18.98 -3.70
C LEU A 214 -10.83 -19.34 -2.67
N PRO A 215 -11.06 -20.64 -2.37
CA PRO A 215 -12.02 -21.09 -1.34
C PRO A 215 -11.48 -20.86 0.09
N THR A 216 -11.07 -19.62 0.39
CA THR A 216 -10.40 -19.19 1.63
C THR A 216 -11.29 -18.22 2.40
N THR A 217 -10.72 -17.46 3.35
CA THR A 217 -11.45 -16.44 4.12
C THR A 217 -12.14 -15.43 3.19
N SER A 218 -13.48 -15.48 3.13
CA SER A 218 -14.31 -14.56 2.36
C SER A 218 -15.61 -14.20 3.13
N PRO A 219 -15.81 -12.93 3.54
CA PRO A 219 -14.92 -11.81 3.29
C PRO A 219 -13.69 -11.83 4.22
N LEU A 220 -12.51 -11.51 3.70
CA LEU A 220 -11.41 -11.06 4.55
C LEU A 220 -11.75 -9.65 5.05
N THR A 221 -11.96 -9.53 6.36
CA THR A 221 -12.38 -8.26 6.98
C THR A 221 -11.36 -7.15 6.70
N TRP A 222 -10.07 -7.49 6.66
CA TRP A 222 -9.01 -6.53 6.37
C TRP A 222 -9.04 -6.03 4.92
N SER A 223 -9.22 -6.92 3.93
CA SER A 223 -9.47 -6.53 2.53
C SER A 223 -10.67 -5.59 2.42
N SER A 224 -11.77 -5.91 3.10
CA SER A 224 -12.98 -5.08 3.11
C SER A 224 -12.73 -3.68 3.68
N ALA A 225 -11.98 -3.57 4.77
CA ALA A 225 -11.60 -2.29 5.35
C ALA A 225 -10.68 -1.48 4.43
N MET A 226 -9.68 -2.11 3.83
CA MET A 226 -8.76 -1.47 2.89
C MET A 226 -9.46 -0.98 1.62
N PHE A 227 -10.47 -1.74 1.14
CA PHE A 227 -11.29 -1.33 -0.01
C PHE A 227 -12.04 -0.03 0.27
N VAL A 228 -12.64 0.08 1.46
CA VAL A 228 -13.32 1.31 1.90
C VAL A 228 -12.34 2.47 2.01
N ILE A 229 -11.18 2.26 2.63
CA ILE A 229 -10.14 3.30 2.78
C ILE A 229 -9.66 3.80 1.41
N ALA A 230 -9.31 2.89 0.50
CA ALA A 230 -8.90 3.24 -0.86
C ALA A 230 -10.01 3.97 -1.63
N SER A 231 -11.26 3.53 -1.50
CA SER A 231 -12.42 4.17 -2.13
C SER A 231 -12.65 5.59 -1.63
N LEU A 232 -12.48 5.83 -0.33
CA LEU A 232 -12.63 7.17 0.28
C LEU A 232 -11.53 8.15 -0.16
N GLY A 233 -10.38 7.64 -0.58
CA GLY A 233 -9.28 8.46 -1.11
C GLY A 233 -9.51 8.96 -2.55
N LEU A 234 -10.45 8.37 -3.30
CA LEU A 234 -10.75 8.83 -4.65
C LEU A 234 -11.49 10.19 -4.63
N PRO A 235 -11.22 11.06 -5.62
CA PRO A 235 -11.94 12.32 -5.73
C PRO A 235 -13.43 12.05 -5.94
N LYS A 236 -14.29 12.86 -5.29
CA LYS A 236 -15.73 12.81 -5.53
C LYS A 236 -15.96 13.02 -7.02
N GLN A 237 -16.73 12.11 -7.63
CA GLN A 237 -17.14 12.27 -9.02
C GLN A 237 -18.01 13.53 -9.11
N GLU A 238 -17.44 14.63 -9.59
CA GLU A 238 -18.21 15.82 -9.88
C GLU A 238 -19.18 15.47 -11.01
N LYS A 239 -20.49 15.58 -10.74
CA LYS A 239 -21.47 15.49 -11.81
C LYS A 239 -21.12 16.59 -12.81
N PRO A 240 -20.91 16.28 -14.09
CA PRO A 240 -20.52 17.29 -15.06
C PRO A 240 -21.65 18.31 -15.21
N GLN A 241 -21.49 19.48 -14.59
CA GLN A 241 -22.46 20.56 -14.64
C GLN A 241 -22.64 21.10 -16.07
N PHE A 242 -21.62 20.91 -16.92
CA PHE A 242 -21.55 21.45 -18.27
C PHE A 242 -22.28 20.64 -19.34
N ILE A 243 -22.69 19.38 -19.09
CA ILE A 243 -23.49 18.62 -20.06
C ILE A 243 -24.83 19.32 -20.30
N TRP A 244 -25.45 19.84 -19.24
CA TRP A 244 -26.71 20.58 -19.34
C TRP A 244 -26.56 21.89 -20.11
N LEU A 245 -25.48 22.64 -19.89
CA LEU A 245 -25.18 23.84 -20.65
C LEU A 245 -24.96 23.55 -22.14
N GLY A 246 -24.21 22.49 -22.47
CA GLY A 246 -24.02 22.04 -23.85
C GLY A 246 -25.33 21.63 -24.53
N ILE A 247 -26.18 20.86 -23.85
CA ILE A 247 -27.51 20.47 -24.34
C ILE A 247 -28.41 21.69 -24.54
N ILE A 248 -28.45 22.62 -23.58
CA ILE A 248 -29.27 23.85 -23.66
C ILE A 248 -28.81 24.73 -24.83
N ILE A 249 -27.51 24.95 -25.00
CA ILE A 249 -26.95 25.73 -26.11
C ILE A 249 -27.30 25.07 -27.45
N THR A 250 -27.11 23.76 -27.56
CA THR A 250 -27.42 23.01 -28.79
C THR A 250 -28.92 23.09 -29.12
N PHE A 251 -29.79 22.97 -28.11
CA PHE A 251 -31.23 23.08 -28.26
C PHE A 251 -31.66 24.50 -28.67
N ALA A 252 -31.05 25.53 -28.08
CA ALA A 252 -31.30 26.93 -28.44
C ALA A 252 -30.88 27.25 -29.89
N ILE A 253 -29.73 26.72 -30.33
CA ILE A 253 -29.26 26.84 -31.72
C ILE A 253 -30.23 26.14 -32.68
N LEU A 254 -30.67 24.92 -32.36
CA LEU A 254 -31.66 24.18 -33.16
C LEU A 254 -32.98 24.95 -33.29
N LEU A 255 -33.51 25.48 -32.18
CA LEU A 255 -34.72 26.31 -32.19
C LEU A 255 -34.56 27.57 -33.05
N TYR A 256 -33.40 28.22 -32.98
CA TYR A 256 -33.11 29.39 -33.81
C TYR A 256 -33.07 29.04 -35.31
N ILE A 257 -32.41 27.93 -35.67
CA ILE A 257 -32.33 27.45 -37.06
C ILE A 257 -33.73 27.10 -37.58
N VAL A 258 -34.52 26.34 -36.82
CA VAL A 258 -35.90 25.98 -37.20
C VAL A 258 -36.73 27.24 -37.44
N LYS A 259 -36.73 28.19 -36.49
CA LYS A 259 -37.49 29.45 -36.60
C LYS A 259 -37.07 30.28 -37.81
N ARG A 260 -35.78 30.26 -38.18
CA ARG A 260 -35.27 30.95 -39.37
C ARG A 260 -35.74 30.30 -40.67
N ILE A 261 -35.80 28.96 -40.72
CA ILE A 261 -36.30 28.22 -41.88
C ILE A 261 -37.81 28.45 -42.05
N THR A 262 -38.61 28.35 -40.98
CA THR A 262 -40.07 28.57 -41.07
C THR A 262 -40.42 29.99 -41.50
N LYS A 263 -39.68 30.99 -41.02
CA LYS A 263 -39.88 32.41 -41.41
C LYS A 263 -39.53 32.68 -42.88
N LYS A 264 -38.63 31.89 -43.47
CA LYS A 264 -38.26 31.98 -44.89
C LYS A 264 -39.34 31.34 -45.77
N SER A 265 -39.90 30.20 -45.34
CA SER A 265 -41.00 29.49 -46.02
C SER A 265 -42.35 30.22 -46.03
N LEU A 266 -42.57 31.19 -45.15
CA LEU A 266 -43.82 31.99 -45.07
C LEU A 266 -43.75 33.29 -45.89
N LYS A 267 -42.62 33.55 -46.56
CA LYS A 267 -42.39 34.75 -47.39
C LYS A 267 -42.34 34.44 -48.89
N ASP A 268 -42.48 33.16 -49.26
CA ASP A 268 -42.70 32.67 -50.61
C ASP A 268 -44.17 32.21 -50.73
#